data_AF-A0AAV5K9C8-F1
#
_entry.id   AF-A0AAV5K9C8-F1
#
_cell.length_a   1.000
_cell.length_b   1.000
_cell.length_c   1.000
_cell.angle_alpha   90.00
_cell.angle_beta   90.00
_cell.angle_gamma   90.00
#
_symmetry.space_group_name_H-M   'P 1'
#
loop_
_entity.id
_entity.type
_entity.pdbx_description
1 polymer ?
#
loop_
_entity_poly.entity_id
_entity_poly.type
_entity_poly.pdbx_seq_one_letter_code
_entity_poly.pdbx_strand_id
1 'polypeptide(L)'
;MHKDGTKSKEIPSENDQSRCIFLNEFTQILQEEQFQVLESEYHLSEKLPLAGKDLQSATELLKHAASTLKILRLGSIEEQYSYVSTWFQIVSACAEELKHGSLLWEQSREKNIDTQILTIPQGRQYIHALGEIYRVIEVIGLSAKLFKPWILFSSANSIGIFEHLRECSTLWSNSGLQDACQSMSDPVHSDSGAIKALLDSIMYIRNLDLHELHNYILSGEEPTCHLSLLTAGTVPGMKMVAWNGVQYFLPLANLWTNLISYDPPNLPRIPANQ
;
A
#
# COMPACT_ATOMS: atom_id res chain seq x y z
N MET A 1 45.90 30.63 -43.92
CA MET A 1 45.75 30.38 -42.48
C MET A 1 44.27 30.41 -42.13
N HIS A 2 43.80 29.38 -41.41
CA HIS A 2 42.53 29.24 -40.66
C HIS A 2 41.25 29.06 -41.51
N LYS A 3 40.71 27.84 -41.61
CA LYS A 3 39.89 27.03 -40.65
C LYS A 3 38.50 27.63 -40.45
N ASP A 4 37.47 27.08 -41.08
CA ASP A 4 36.70 25.88 -40.68
C ASP A 4 35.58 26.24 -39.70
N GLY A 5 34.37 25.72 -39.96
CA GLY A 5 33.17 26.06 -39.20
C GLY A 5 31.87 25.94 -39.96
N THR A 6 31.74 24.99 -40.91
CA THR A 6 30.42 24.61 -41.42
C THR A 6 29.71 23.82 -40.32
N LYS A 7 28.88 24.51 -39.53
CA LYS A 7 27.93 23.89 -38.60
C LYS A 7 27.06 22.91 -39.39
N SER A 8 27.36 21.62 -39.27
CA SER A 8 26.45 20.56 -39.68
C SER A 8 25.18 20.73 -38.87
N LYS A 9 24.11 21.20 -39.51
CA LYS A 9 22.76 21.04 -38.96
C LYS A 9 22.48 19.55 -39.05
N GLU A 10 22.52 18.86 -37.91
CA GLU A 10 21.89 17.55 -37.78
C GLU A 10 20.42 17.72 -38.21
N ILE A 11 20.12 17.25 -39.42
CA ILE A 11 18.75 17.11 -39.89
C ILE A 11 18.20 15.92 -39.10
N PRO A 12 17.13 16.08 -38.30
CA PRO A 12 16.53 14.94 -37.62
C PRO A 12 16.16 13.92 -38.69
N SER A 13 16.57 12.66 -38.49
CA SER A 13 16.20 11.61 -39.43
C SER A 13 14.67 11.52 -39.51
N GLU A 14 14.10 11.20 -40.69
CA GLU A 14 12.63 11.03 -40.83
C GLU A 14 12.05 10.04 -39.81
N ASN A 15 12.90 9.12 -39.31
CA ASN A 15 12.58 8.17 -38.25
C ASN A 15 12.39 8.85 -36.87
N ASP A 16 13.17 9.88 -36.55
CA ASP A 16 13.01 10.68 -35.33
C ASP A 16 11.78 11.59 -35.39
N GLN A 17 11.47 12.14 -36.57
CA GLN A 17 10.24 12.90 -36.77
C GLN A 17 8.99 12.01 -36.68
N SER A 18 9.01 10.82 -37.28
CA SER A 18 7.91 9.86 -37.22
C SER A 18 7.64 9.38 -35.78
N ARG A 19 8.67 9.05 -35.00
CA ARG A 19 8.54 8.67 -33.58
C ARG A 19 7.95 9.78 -32.72
N CYS A 20 8.35 11.03 -32.94
CA CYS A 20 7.78 12.19 -32.25
C CYS A 20 6.28 12.38 -32.55
N ILE A 21 5.82 12.08 -33.76
CA ILE A 21 4.40 12.24 -34.14
C ILE A 21 3.52 11.24 -33.37
N PHE A 22 3.90 9.96 -33.31
CA PHE A 22 3.11 8.95 -32.60
C PHE A 22 3.05 9.16 -31.08
N LEU A 23 4.12 9.63 -30.45
CA LEU A 23 4.13 9.94 -29.01
C LEU A 23 3.26 11.17 -28.68
N ASN A 24 3.21 12.15 -29.58
CA ASN A 24 2.35 13.32 -29.41
C ASN A 24 0.86 12.94 -29.53
N GLU A 25 0.49 12.06 -30.44
CA GLU A 25 -0.88 11.52 -30.53
C GLU A 25 -1.26 10.76 -29.26
N PHE A 26 -0.37 9.92 -28.74
CA PHE A 26 -0.62 9.20 -27.49
C PHE A 26 -0.77 10.13 -26.28
N THR A 27 -0.02 11.23 -26.27
CA THR A 27 -0.15 12.28 -25.25
C THR A 27 -1.52 12.96 -25.30
N GLN A 28 -2.10 13.13 -26.49
CA GLN A 28 -3.46 13.67 -26.64
C GLN A 28 -4.52 12.69 -26.13
N ILE A 29 -4.36 11.38 -26.40
CA ILE A 29 -5.27 10.34 -25.89
C ILE A 29 -5.27 10.33 -24.35
N LEU A 30 -4.12 10.51 -23.70
CA LEU A 30 -4.02 10.56 -22.24
C LEU A 30 -4.77 11.75 -21.61
N GLN A 31 -5.10 12.78 -22.39
CA GLN A 31 -5.93 13.91 -21.93
C GLN A 31 -7.44 13.62 -22.00
N GLU A 32 -7.85 12.48 -22.58
CA GLU A 32 -9.26 12.08 -22.59
C GLU A 32 -9.74 11.72 -21.18
N GLU A 33 -11.01 11.99 -20.88
CA GLU A 33 -11.62 11.82 -19.55
C GLU A 33 -11.42 10.40 -18.99
N GLN A 34 -11.48 9.38 -19.86
CA GLN A 34 -11.29 7.98 -19.50
C GLN A 34 -9.87 7.62 -19.02
N PHE A 35 -8.87 8.45 -19.34
CA PHE A 35 -7.47 8.25 -18.95
C PHE A 35 -6.96 9.30 -17.96
N GLN A 36 -7.77 10.30 -17.61
CA GLN A 36 -7.38 11.38 -16.72
C GLN A 36 -6.90 10.88 -15.36
N VAL A 37 -7.48 9.79 -14.84
CA VAL A 37 -7.05 9.17 -13.59
C VAL A 37 -5.62 8.62 -13.71
N LEU A 38 -5.28 7.96 -14.81
CA LEU A 38 -3.91 7.50 -15.08
C LEU A 38 -2.94 8.67 -15.22
N GLU A 39 -3.34 9.72 -15.92
CA GLU A 39 -2.49 10.88 -16.13
C GLU A 39 -2.21 11.61 -14.82
N SER A 40 -3.24 11.81 -13.98
CA SER A 40 -3.10 12.46 -12.68
C SER A 40 -2.20 11.71 -11.71
N GLU A 41 -2.15 10.39 -11.83
CA GLU A 41 -1.38 9.53 -10.95
C GLU A 41 0.05 9.28 -11.46
N TYR A 42 0.20 9.03 -12.76
CA TYR A 42 1.47 8.55 -13.32
C TYR A 42 2.20 9.60 -14.14
N HIS A 43 1.58 10.74 -14.45
CA HIS A 43 2.16 11.82 -15.27
C HIS A 43 2.74 11.29 -16.58
N LEU A 44 1.94 10.49 -17.31
CA LEU A 44 2.40 9.77 -18.49
C LEU A 44 2.76 10.74 -19.62
N SER A 45 2.06 11.88 -19.73
CA SER A 45 2.38 12.94 -20.69
C SER A 45 3.79 13.52 -20.52
N GLU A 46 4.31 13.58 -19.29
CA GLU A 46 5.66 14.06 -19.00
C GLU A 46 6.72 12.99 -19.28
N LYS A 47 6.37 11.71 -19.07
CA LYS A 47 7.29 10.56 -19.21
C LYS A 47 7.44 10.08 -20.65
N LEU A 48 6.39 10.18 -21.48
CA LEU A 48 6.41 9.72 -22.88
C LEU A 48 7.48 10.43 -23.74
N PRO A 49 7.65 11.77 -23.69
CA PRO A 49 8.70 12.44 -24.43
C PRO A 49 10.12 12.05 -24.00
N LEU A 50 10.31 11.72 -22.72
CA LEU A 50 11.61 11.24 -22.19
C LEU A 50 11.90 9.83 -22.72
N ALA A 51 10.90 8.95 -22.68
CA ALA A 51 10.97 7.61 -23.28
C ALA A 51 11.29 7.65 -24.79
N GLY A 52 10.85 8.67 -25.51
CA GLY A 52 11.22 8.88 -26.92
C GLY A 52 12.70 9.23 -27.15
N LYS A 53 13.39 9.75 -26.13
CA LYS A 53 14.75 10.31 -26.23
C LYS A 53 15.83 9.35 -25.74
N ASP A 54 15.54 8.50 -24.77
CA ASP A 54 16.52 7.56 -24.22
C ASP A 54 15.92 6.18 -23.89
N LEU A 55 16.73 5.14 -24.08
CA LEU A 55 16.33 3.75 -23.93
C LEU A 55 16.01 3.38 -22.48
N GLN A 56 16.65 4.04 -21.51
CA GLN A 56 16.45 3.75 -20.10
C GLN A 56 15.04 4.17 -19.68
N SER A 57 14.65 5.42 -19.95
CA SER A 57 13.31 5.95 -19.72
C SER A 57 12.24 5.13 -20.45
N ALA A 58 12.51 4.71 -21.69
CA ALA A 58 11.59 3.83 -22.43
C ALA A 58 11.40 2.48 -21.74
N THR A 59 12.50 1.87 -21.27
CA THR A 59 12.47 0.57 -20.59
C THR A 59 11.71 0.68 -19.26
N GLU A 60 11.93 1.74 -18.49
CA GLU A 60 11.23 1.99 -17.23
C GLU A 60 9.73 2.17 -17.45
N LEU A 61 9.32 2.96 -18.46
CA LEU A 61 7.91 3.16 -18.80
C LEU A 61 7.24 1.85 -19.25
N LEU A 62 7.91 1.06 -20.08
CA LEU A 62 7.41 -0.24 -20.54
C LEU A 62 7.28 -1.25 -19.39
N LYS A 63 8.26 -1.29 -18.47
CA LYS A 63 8.17 -2.12 -17.25
C LYS A 63 6.97 -1.72 -16.40
N HIS A 64 6.79 -0.42 -16.17
CA HIS A 64 5.65 0.10 -15.41
C HIS A 64 4.30 -0.26 -16.06
N ALA A 65 4.18 -0.08 -17.37
CA ALA A 65 2.98 -0.43 -18.13
C ALA A 65 2.70 -1.95 -18.06
N ALA A 66 3.71 -2.79 -18.25
CA ALA A 66 3.59 -4.23 -18.17
C ALA A 66 3.14 -4.70 -16.76
N SER A 67 3.73 -4.15 -15.70
CA SER A 67 3.35 -4.42 -14.31
C SER A 67 1.91 -3.98 -14.02
N THR A 68 1.51 -2.79 -14.46
CA THR A 68 0.15 -2.26 -14.31
C THR A 68 -0.88 -3.15 -15.00
N LEU A 69 -0.61 -3.54 -16.26
CA LEU A 69 -1.48 -4.44 -17.02
C LEU A 69 -1.56 -5.82 -16.39
N LYS A 70 -0.45 -6.32 -15.84
CA LYS A 70 -0.42 -7.61 -15.14
C LYS A 70 -1.34 -7.58 -13.92
N ILE A 71 -1.28 -6.52 -13.10
CA ILE A 71 -2.20 -6.33 -11.97
C ILE A 71 -3.66 -6.29 -12.44
N LEU A 72 -3.97 -5.47 -13.45
CA LEU A 72 -5.34 -5.35 -13.96
C LEU A 72 -5.91 -6.66 -14.53
N ARG A 73 -5.07 -7.61 -14.90
CA ARG A 73 -5.48 -8.93 -15.40
C ARG A 73 -5.68 -9.99 -14.32
N LEU A 74 -5.30 -9.71 -13.07
CA LEU A 74 -5.40 -10.69 -11.98
C LEU A 74 -6.85 -11.00 -11.56
N GLY A 75 -7.82 -10.16 -11.91
CA GLY A 75 -9.23 -10.43 -11.63
C GLY A 75 -10.17 -9.62 -12.53
N SER A 76 -11.45 -9.99 -12.59
CA SER A 76 -12.48 -9.21 -13.27
C SER A 76 -12.72 -7.87 -12.58
N ILE A 77 -13.44 -6.96 -13.24
CA ILE A 77 -13.78 -5.64 -12.66
C ILE A 77 -14.57 -5.82 -11.35
N GLU A 78 -15.50 -6.77 -11.30
CA GLU A 78 -16.31 -7.10 -10.13
C GLU A 78 -15.46 -7.67 -8.99
N GLU A 79 -14.47 -8.50 -9.34
CA GLU A 79 -13.54 -9.08 -8.38
C GLU A 79 -12.63 -8.00 -7.77
N GLN A 80 -12.06 -7.14 -8.62
CA GLN A 80 -11.26 -5.99 -8.20
C GLN A 80 -12.06 -5.06 -7.29
N TYR A 81 -13.30 -4.74 -7.68
CA TYR A 81 -14.22 -3.94 -6.87
C TYR A 81 -14.46 -4.55 -5.48
N SER A 82 -14.64 -5.87 -5.41
CA SER A 82 -14.88 -6.57 -4.15
C SER A 82 -13.69 -6.45 -3.19
N TYR A 83 -12.46 -6.55 -3.72
CA TYR A 83 -11.24 -6.31 -2.93
C TYR A 83 -11.13 -4.87 -2.46
N VAL A 84 -11.31 -3.90 -3.36
CA VAL A 84 -11.22 -2.47 -3.02
C VAL A 84 -12.25 -2.08 -1.97
N SER A 85 -13.49 -2.56 -2.11
CA SER A 85 -14.56 -2.33 -1.12
C SER A 85 -14.23 -2.93 0.24
N THR A 86 -13.67 -4.15 0.26
CA THR A 86 -13.23 -4.81 1.49
C THR A 86 -12.09 -4.04 2.16
N TRP A 87 -11.09 -3.59 1.40
CA TRP A 87 -10.00 -2.77 1.93
C TRP A 87 -10.49 -1.46 2.51
N PHE A 88 -11.45 -0.80 1.84
CA PHE A 88 -12.10 0.39 2.36
C PHE A 88 -12.75 0.14 3.72
N GLN A 89 -13.55 -0.93 3.85
CA GLN A 89 -14.18 -1.29 5.13
C GLN A 89 -13.13 -1.53 6.24
N ILE A 90 -12.04 -2.23 5.91
CA ILE A 90 -10.95 -2.49 6.87
C ILE A 90 -10.28 -1.20 7.33
N VAL A 91 -9.88 -0.32 6.41
CA VAL A 91 -9.19 0.92 6.79
C VAL A 91 -10.12 1.89 7.52
N SER A 92 -11.40 1.95 7.16
CA SER A 92 -12.38 2.76 7.87
C SER A 92 -12.60 2.27 9.30
N ALA A 93 -12.75 0.95 9.51
CA ALA A 93 -12.86 0.41 10.86
C ALA A 93 -11.60 0.67 11.70
N CYS A 94 -10.41 0.48 11.11
CA CYS A 94 -9.15 0.77 11.78
C CYS A 94 -8.99 2.26 12.13
N ALA A 95 -9.44 3.16 11.26
CA ALA A 95 -9.37 4.60 11.49
C ALA A 95 -10.21 5.01 12.71
N GLU A 96 -11.44 4.51 12.79
CA GLU A 96 -12.32 4.78 13.94
C GLU A 96 -11.73 4.23 15.25
N GLU A 97 -11.20 3.00 15.24
CA GLU A 97 -10.54 2.42 16.42
C GLU A 97 -9.29 3.21 16.85
N LEU A 98 -8.44 3.60 15.89
CA LEU A 98 -7.24 4.39 16.19
C LEU A 98 -7.59 5.79 16.67
N LYS A 99 -8.65 6.39 16.14
CA LYS A 99 -9.15 7.69 16.58
C LYS A 99 -9.64 7.62 18.02
N HIS A 100 -10.49 6.64 18.35
CA HIS A 100 -10.90 6.40 19.73
C HIS A 100 -9.71 6.13 20.66
N GLY A 101 -8.78 5.28 20.22
CA GLY A 101 -7.58 4.94 20.99
C GLY A 101 -6.66 6.12 21.23
N SER A 102 -6.44 6.94 20.21
CA SER A 102 -5.64 8.15 20.33
C SER A 102 -6.27 9.16 21.29
N LEU A 103 -7.60 9.31 21.28
CA LEU A 103 -8.31 10.22 22.17
C LEU A 103 -8.19 9.77 23.63
N LEU A 104 -8.38 8.48 23.90
CA LEU A 104 -8.22 7.93 25.25
C LEU A 104 -6.79 8.05 25.75
N TRP A 105 -5.81 7.83 24.87
CA TRP A 105 -4.40 8.01 25.20
C TRP A 105 -4.06 9.48 25.48
N GLU A 106 -4.54 10.40 24.66
CA GLU A 106 -4.38 11.84 24.84
C GLU A 106 -4.95 12.31 26.19
N GLN A 107 -6.19 11.92 26.49
CA GLN A 107 -6.83 12.22 27.79
C GLN A 107 -6.05 11.64 28.98
N SER A 108 -5.40 10.49 28.78
CA SER A 108 -4.59 9.86 29.82
C SER A 108 -3.31 10.65 30.10
N ARG A 109 -2.68 11.20 29.05
CA ARG A 109 -1.52 12.11 29.17
C ARG A 109 -1.92 13.43 29.81
N GLU A 110 -3.04 14.02 29.40
CA GLU A 110 -3.57 15.25 30.01
C GLU A 110 -3.81 15.09 31.52
N LYS A 111 -4.26 13.91 31.94
CA LYS A 111 -4.47 13.55 33.34
C LYS A 111 -3.23 13.03 34.06
N ASN A 112 -2.09 12.92 33.37
CA ASN A 112 -0.83 12.38 33.90
C ASN A 112 -0.95 10.96 34.49
N ILE A 113 -1.80 10.12 33.88
CA ILE A 113 -2.01 8.72 34.26
C ILE A 113 -1.49 7.74 33.20
N ASP A 114 -0.95 8.24 32.10
CA ASP A 114 -0.37 7.48 30.99
C ASP A 114 0.70 6.49 31.45
N THR A 115 1.64 6.93 32.30
CA THR A 115 2.66 6.04 32.88
C THR A 115 2.05 4.91 33.71
N GLN A 116 0.97 5.19 34.45
CA GLN A 116 0.28 4.16 35.24
C GLN A 116 -0.41 3.13 34.34
N ILE A 117 -1.04 3.57 33.24
CA ILE A 117 -1.63 2.69 32.23
C ILE A 117 -0.56 1.74 31.67
N LEU A 118 0.65 2.24 31.40
CA LEU A 118 1.76 1.43 30.91
C LEU A 118 2.38 0.50 31.97
N THR A 119 2.05 0.65 33.25
CA THR A 119 2.46 -0.31 34.29
C THR A 119 1.46 -1.44 34.51
N ILE A 120 0.19 -1.26 34.12
CA ILE A 120 -0.89 -2.22 34.35
C ILE A 120 -0.98 -3.15 33.12
N PRO A 121 -1.00 -4.49 33.29
CA PRO A 121 -1.03 -5.43 32.17
C PRO A 121 -2.13 -5.16 31.14
N GLN A 122 -3.34 -4.82 31.58
CA GLN A 122 -4.47 -4.50 30.71
C GLN A 122 -4.23 -3.22 29.89
N GLY A 123 -3.63 -2.19 30.49
CA GLY A 123 -3.30 -0.95 29.79
C GLY A 123 -2.24 -1.18 28.72
N ARG A 124 -1.26 -2.05 28.99
CA ARG A 124 -0.24 -2.43 28.00
C ARG A 124 -0.81 -3.25 26.86
N GLN A 125 -1.67 -4.22 27.18
CA GLN A 125 -2.41 -4.99 26.17
C GLN A 125 -3.25 -4.08 25.27
N TYR A 126 -3.87 -3.06 25.84
CA TYR A 126 -4.63 -2.07 25.09
C TYR A 126 -3.75 -1.30 24.09
N ILE A 127 -2.62 -0.74 24.53
CA ILE A 127 -1.70 -0.02 23.63
C ILE A 127 -1.09 -0.96 22.58
N HIS A 128 -0.73 -2.19 22.96
CA HIS A 128 -0.27 -3.20 22.01
C HIS A 128 -1.34 -3.52 20.95
N ALA A 129 -2.62 -3.63 21.34
CA ALA A 129 -3.71 -3.84 20.40
C ALA A 129 -3.88 -2.67 19.42
N LEU A 130 -3.75 -1.42 19.88
CA LEU A 130 -3.73 -0.25 18.98
C LEU A 130 -2.56 -0.31 17.99
N GLY A 131 -1.38 -0.76 18.44
CA GLY A 131 -0.23 -1.00 17.56
C GLY A 131 -0.50 -2.10 16.53
N GLU A 132 -1.19 -3.18 16.90
CA GLU A 132 -1.62 -4.24 15.97
C GLU A 132 -2.61 -3.72 14.91
N ILE A 133 -3.56 -2.86 15.32
CA ILE A 133 -4.47 -2.17 14.38
C ILE A 133 -3.66 -1.31 13.41
N TYR A 134 -2.66 -0.58 13.91
CA TYR A 134 -1.80 0.22 13.06
C TYR A 134 -0.95 -0.63 12.10
N ARG A 135 -0.47 -1.80 12.53
CA ARG A 135 0.19 -2.76 11.63
C ARG A 135 -0.77 -3.23 10.53
N VAL A 136 -2.04 -3.49 10.83
CA VAL A 136 -3.04 -3.83 9.82
C VAL A 136 -3.20 -2.69 8.80
N ILE A 137 -3.20 -1.43 9.24
CA ILE A 137 -3.19 -0.27 8.34
C ILE A 137 -1.99 -0.29 7.39
N GLU A 138 -0.78 -0.60 7.87
CA GLU A 138 0.40 -0.70 7.01
C GLU A 138 0.30 -1.85 6.00
N VAL A 139 -0.24 -2.99 6.41
CA VAL A 139 -0.49 -4.15 5.53
C VAL A 139 -1.45 -3.78 4.40
N ILE A 140 -2.61 -3.20 4.73
CA ILE A 140 -3.58 -2.77 3.71
C ILE A 140 -3.05 -1.60 2.89
N GLY A 141 -2.28 -0.70 3.48
CA GLY A 141 -1.60 0.37 2.76
C GLY A 141 -0.62 -0.16 1.72
N LEU A 142 0.12 -1.22 2.05
CA LEU A 142 1.00 -1.89 1.10
C LEU A 142 0.20 -2.58 -0.02
N SER A 143 -0.87 -3.28 0.31
CA SER A 143 -1.81 -3.85 -0.68
C SER A 143 -2.36 -2.77 -1.62
N ALA A 144 -2.83 -1.65 -1.06
CA ALA A 144 -3.39 -0.55 -1.83
C ALA A 144 -2.36 0.12 -2.76
N LYS A 145 -1.10 0.22 -2.32
CA LYS A 145 0.01 0.70 -3.17
C LYS A 145 0.32 -0.28 -4.30
N LEU A 146 0.38 -1.57 -4.00
CA LEU A 146 0.70 -2.60 -4.99
C LEU A 146 -0.42 -2.76 -6.03
N PHE A 147 -1.67 -2.83 -5.58
CA PHE A 147 -2.86 -2.96 -6.41
C PHE A 147 -3.51 -1.62 -6.72
N LYS A 148 -2.71 -0.54 -6.73
CA LYS A 148 -3.18 0.81 -7.05
C LYS A 148 -3.98 0.88 -8.35
N PRO A 149 -3.63 0.16 -9.43
CA PRO A 149 -4.47 0.12 -10.63
C PRO A 149 -5.92 -0.27 -10.36
N TRP A 150 -6.18 -1.25 -9.48
CA TRP A 150 -7.56 -1.64 -9.14
C TRP A 150 -8.32 -0.51 -8.46
N ILE A 151 -7.66 0.23 -7.57
CA ILE A 151 -8.26 1.35 -6.86
C ILE A 151 -8.59 2.49 -7.84
N LEU A 152 -7.67 2.82 -8.75
CA LEU A 152 -7.83 3.88 -9.74
C LEU A 152 -9.00 3.62 -10.70
N PHE A 153 -9.16 2.36 -11.13
CA PHE A 153 -10.20 1.98 -12.10
C PHE A 153 -11.50 1.48 -11.45
N SER A 154 -11.50 1.26 -10.13
CA SER A 154 -12.74 0.98 -9.42
C SER A 154 -13.55 2.27 -9.21
N SER A 155 -14.86 2.19 -9.41
CA SER A 155 -15.78 3.25 -9.00
C SER A 155 -15.98 3.33 -7.47
N ALA A 156 -15.37 2.42 -6.71
CA ALA A 156 -15.45 2.37 -5.25
C ALA A 156 -14.45 3.35 -4.61
N ASN A 157 -14.93 4.51 -4.15
CA ASN A 157 -14.33 5.37 -3.11
C ASN A 157 -12.79 5.34 -3.01
N SER A 158 -12.10 5.48 -4.14
CA SER A 158 -10.64 5.37 -4.25
C SER A 158 -9.92 6.41 -3.39
N ILE A 159 -10.51 7.61 -3.32
CA ILE A 159 -10.10 8.72 -2.47
C ILE A 159 -10.19 8.32 -0.98
N GLY A 160 -11.28 7.65 -0.59
CA GLY A 160 -11.55 7.28 0.79
C GLY A 160 -10.47 6.38 1.37
N ILE A 161 -9.96 5.38 0.63
CA ILE A 161 -8.91 4.48 1.15
C ILE A 161 -7.66 5.27 1.55
N PHE A 162 -7.14 6.11 0.64
CA PHE A 162 -5.91 6.86 0.89
C PHE A 162 -6.08 7.97 1.92
N GLU A 163 -7.29 8.53 2.07
CA GLU A 163 -7.62 9.47 3.15
C GLU A 163 -7.56 8.78 4.52
N HIS A 164 -8.23 7.64 4.70
CA HIS A 164 -8.21 6.90 5.96
C HIS A 164 -6.80 6.40 6.31
N LEU A 165 -6.02 5.93 5.32
CA LEU A 165 -4.62 5.54 5.54
C LEU A 165 -3.77 6.72 6.04
N ARG A 166 -3.96 7.92 5.46
CA ARG A 166 -3.25 9.14 5.88
C ARG A 166 -3.69 9.61 7.27
N GLU A 167 -4.98 9.56 7.55
CA GLU A 167 -5.53 9.86 8.87
C GLU A 167 -4.91 8.94 9.93
N CYS A 168 -4.93 7.62 9.71
CA CYS A 168 -4.32 6.65 10.62
C CYS A 168 -2.84 6.93 10.85
N SER A 169 -2.08 7.23 9.79
CA SER A 169 -0.66 7.58 9.90
C SER A 169 -0.43 8.84 10.73
N THR A 170 -1.31 9.82 10.58
CA THR A 170 -1.26 11.09 11.34
C THR A 170 -1.59 10.83 12.81
N LEU A 171 -2.66 10.08 13.09
CA LEU A 171 -3.05 9.70 14.45
C LEU A 171 -1.92 8.93 15.14
N TRP A 172 -1.36 7.92 14.50
CA TRP A 172 -0.27 7.12 15.07
C TRP A 172 0.95 7.96 15.47
N SER A 173 1.36 8.87 14.59
CA SER A 173 2.57 9.68 14.79
C SER A 173 2.36 10.84 15.77
N ASN A 174 1.19 11.49 15.75
CA ASN A 174 0.96 12.72 16.51
C ASN A 174 0.31 12.51 17.87
N SER A 175 -0.40 11.39 18.07
CA SER A 175 -1.06 11.09 19.35
C SER A 175 -0.10 10.64 20.45
N GLY A 176 1.16 10.33 20.13
CA GLY A 176 2.11 9.72 21.05
C GLY A 176 1.85 8.23 21.33
N LEU A 177 0.97 7.57 20.56
CA LEU A 177 0.79 6.11 20.61
C LEU A 177 2.05 5.36 20.17
N GLN A 178 2.76 5.89 19.18
CA GLN A 178 4.06 5.35 18.77
C GLN A 178 5.07 5.38 19.92
N ASP A 179 5.18 6.52 20.61
CA ASP A 179 6.09 6.69 21.75
C ASP A 179 5.71 5.76 22.92
N ALA A 180 4.41 5.57 23.14
CA ALA A 180 3.90 4.62 24.13
C ALA A 180 4.36 3.18 23.81
N CYS A 181 4.26 2.76 22.55
CA CYS A 181 4.78 1.46 22.13
C CYS A 181 6.31 1.37 22.28
N GLN A 182 7.04 2.43 21.93
CA GLN A 182 8.50 2.45 22.06
C GLN A 182 8.95 2.32 23.52
N SER A 183 8.33 3.04 24.45
CA SER A 183 8.65 2.94 25.88
C SER A 183 8.37 1.55 26.46
N MET A 184 7.33 0.86 25.97
CA MET A 184 7.05 -0.51 26.39
C MET A 184 7.99 -1.56 25.76
N SER A 185 8.76 -1.20 24.73
CA SER A 185 9.73 -2.09 24.11
C SER A 185 11.00 -2.28 24.95
N ASP A 186 11.15 -1.52 26.03
CA ASP A 186 12.29 -1.65 26.94
C ASP A 186 12.32 -3.03 27.64
N PRO A 187 13.49 -3.68 27.74
CA PRO A 187 13.64 -5.08 28.15
C PRO A 187 13.28 -5.37 29.62
N VAL A 188 12.86 -4.35 30.37
CA VAL A 188 12.40 -4.45 31.77
C VAL A 188 11.09 -5.24 31.87
N HIS A 189 10.37 -5.40 30.76
CA HIS A 189 9.02 -5.93 30.73
C HIS A 189 8.88 -7.26 29.97
N SER A 190 7.99 -8.17 30.43
CA SER A 190 7.85 -9.53 29.89
C SER A 190 7.34 -9.62 28.43
N ASP A 191 6.64 -8.59 27.98
CA ASP A 191 6.01 -8.39 26.67
C ASP A 191 6.83 -7.46 25.74
N SER A 192 7.97 -6.94 26.23
CA SER A 192 8.90 -6.08 25.46
C SER A 192 9.26 -6.69 24.10
N GLY A 193 9.48 -8.00 24.05
CA GLY A 193 9.82 -8.70 22.81
C GLY A 193 8.71 -8.67 21.76
N ALA A 194 7.45 -8.79 22.17
CA ALA A 194 6.31 -8.76 21.25
C ALA A 194 6.11 -7.35 20.67
N ILE A 195 6.20 -6.32 21.52
CA ILE A 195 6.05 -4.92 21.13
C ILE A 195 7.19 -4.49 20.21
N LYS A 196 8.42 -4.92 20.51
CA LYS A 196 9.56 -4.68 19.64
C LYS A 196 9.35 -5.33 18.26
N ALA A 197 8.95 -6.60 18.22
CA ALA A 197 8.69 -7.29 16.96
C ALA A 197 7.56 -6.61 16.15
N LEU A 198 6.54 -6.07 16.83
CA LEU A 198 5.47 -5.29 16.21
C LEU A 198 6.02 -4.00 15.55
N LEU A 199 6.81 -3.22 16.28
CA LEU A 199 7.41 -1.98 15.76
C LEU A 199 8.38 -2.25 14.60
N ASP A 200 9.22 -3.29 14.73
CA ASP A 200 10.14 -3.72 13.67
C ASP A 200 9.37 -4.16 12.41
N SER A 201 8.25 -4.87 12.59
CA SER A 201 7.34 -5.28 11.50
C SER A 201 6.71 -4.07 10.80
N ILE A 202 6.19 -3.10 11.55
CA ILE A 202 5.64 -1.83 11.01
C ILE A 202 6.70 -1.11 10.18
N MET A 203 7.92 -0.98 10.70
CA MET A 203 9.02 -0.32 10.00
C MET A 203 9.43 -1.09 8.75
N TYR A 204 9.48 -2.42 8.80
CA TYR A 204 9.78 -3.25 7.65
C TYR A 204 8.78 -3.03 6.52
N ILE A 205 7.47 -3.13 6.82
CA ILE A 205 6.39 -2.99 5.82
C ILE A 205 6.45 -1.62 5.15
N ARG A 206 6.66 -0.54 5.94
CA ARG A 206 6.75 0.83 5.43
C ARG A 206 7.90 1.04 4.42
N ASN A 207 9.00 0.32 4.62
CA ASN A 207 10.24 0.49 3.87
C ASN A 207 10.39 -0.53 2.73
N LEU A 208 9.40 -1.40 2.49
CA LEU A 208 9.45 -2.38 1.41
C LEU A 208 9.51 -1.69 0.04
N ASP A 209 10.42 -2.18 -0.81
CA ASP A 209 10.48 -1.79 -2.21
C ASP A 209 9.33 -2.45 -2.99
N LEU A 210 8.43 -1.63 -3.52
CA LEU A 210 7.28 -2.08 -4.30
C LEU A 210 7.68 -2.85 -5.57
N HIS A 211 8.84 -2.55 -6.16
CA HIS A 211 9.29 -3.22 -7.38
C HIS A 211 9.73 -4.65 -7.10
N GLU A 212 10.50 -4.88 -6.03
CA GLU A 212 10.91 -6.21 -5.59
C GLU A 212 9.69 -7.03 -5.15
N LEU A 213 8.80 -6.40 -4.39
CA LEU A 213 7.56 -7.01 -3.90
C LEU A 213 6.65 -7.49 -5.03
N HIS A 214 6.52 -6.70 -6.09
CA HIS A 214 5.70 -7.05 -7.25
C HIS A 214 6.21 -8.34 -7.92
N ASN A 215 7.53 -8.50 -8.06
CA ASN A 215 8.10 -9.72 -8.64
C ASN A 215 7.90 -10.94 -7.74
N TYR A 216 8.02 -10.73 -6.42
CA TYR A 216 7.90 -11.78 -5.42
C TYR A 216 6.47 -12.31 -5.25
N ILE A 217 5.46 -11.44 -5.15
CA ILE A 217 4.06 -11.88 -5.01
C ILE A 217 3.59 -12.65 -6.25
N LEU A 218 4.12 -12.27 -7.42
CA LEU A 218 3.78 -12.91 -8.69
C LEU A 218 4.54 -14.22 -8.94
N SER A 219 5.51 -14.59 -8.10
CA SER A 219 6.11 -15.93 -8.19
C SER A 219 5.15 -17.01 -7.66
N GLY A 220 4.26 -16.66 -6.73
CA GLY A 220 3.26 -17.57 -6.16
C GLY A 220 3.85 -18.65 -5.24
N GLU A 221 5.07 -18.43 -4.73
CA GLU A 221 5.81 -19.45 -3.97
C GLU A 221 5.35 -19.60 -2.51
N GLU A 222 4.68 -18.57 -1.95
CA GLU A 222 4.25 -18.53 -0.56
C GLU A 222 2.73 -18.43 -0.39
N PRO A 223 2.19 -18.89 0.77
CA PRO A 223 0.79 -18.70 1.09
C PRO A 223 0.44 -17.22 1.17
N THR A 224 -0.56 -16.83 0.39
CA THR A 224 -1.07 -15.45 0.32
C THR A 224 -2.24 -15.27 1.26
N CYS A 225 -2.26 -14.15 2.00
CA CYS A 225 -3.43 -13.75 2.77
C CYS A 225 -4.54 -13.31 1.82
N HIS A 226 -5.72 -13.94 1.93
CA HIS A 226 -6.86 -13.67 1.05
C HIS A 226 -7.51 -12.31 1.27
N LEU A 227 -7.22 -11.63 2.38
CA LEU A 227 -7.68 -10.26 2.63
C LEU A 227 -6.75 -9.21 2.02
N SER A 228 -5.43 -9.35 2.16
CA SER A 228 -4.47 -8.34 1.74
C SER A 228 -3.79 -8.66 0.41
N LEU A 229 -3.87 -9.89 -0.08
CA LEU A 229 -3.13 -10.39 -1.24
C LEU A 229 -1.60 -10.36 -1.07
N LEU A 230 -1.15 -10.27 0.17
CA LEU A 230 0.26 -10.27 0.54
C LEU A 230 0.66 -11.65 1.10
N THR A 231 1.88 -12.09 0.82
CA THR A 231 2.40 -13.37 1.30
C THR A 231 2.96 -13.24 2.72
N ALA A 232 3.09 -14.36 3.43
CA ALA A 232 3.59 -14.38 4.79
C ALA A 232 4.95 -13.69 4.97
N GLY A 233 5.87 -13.86 4.01
CA GLY A 233 7.21 -13.24 4.03
C GLY A 233 7.21 -11.71 3.91
N THR A 234 6.14 -11.11 3.40
CA THR A 234 6.04 -9.64 3.27
C THR A 234 5.64 -8.96 4.57
N VAL A 235 5.11 -9.71 5.54
CA VAL A 235 4.62 -9.17 6.81
C VAL A 235 5.20 -9.97 7.98
N PRO A 236 6.49 -9.74 8.33
CA PRO A 236 7.17 -10.51 9.35
C PRO A 236 6.48 -10.37 10.71
N GLY A 237 6.40 -11.48 11.45
CA GLY A 237 5.79 -11.50 12.79
C GLY A 237 4.25 -11.46 12.79
N MET A 238 3.59 -11.54 11.63
CA MET A 238 2.14 -11.66 11.54
C MET A 238 1.75 -13.11 11.25
N LYS A 239 1.11 -13.77 12.22
CA LYS A 239 0.76 -15.19 12.11
C LYS A 239 -0.31 -15.41 11.03
N MET A 240 -0.10 -16.40 10.17
CA MET A 240 -1.12 -16.88 9.24
C MET A 240 -1.99 -17.96 9.88
N VAL A 241 -3.29 -17.94 9.56
CA VAL A 241 -4.29 -18.92 10.02
C VAL A 241 -5.23 -19.29 8.88
N ALA A 242 -5.73 -20.52 8.91
CA ALA A 242 -6.78 -20.96 8.00
C ALA A 242 -8.16 -20.65 8.59
N TRP A 243 -8.97 -19.86 7.88
CA TRP A 243 -10.38 -19.65 8.18
C TRP A 243 -11.20 -20.18 6.99
N ASN A 244 -12.05 -21.18 7.24
CA ASN A 244 -12.79 -21.90 6.19
C ASN A 244 -11.92 -22.44 5.04
N GLY A 245 -10.70 -22.91 5.37
CA GLY A 245 -9.76 -23.46 4.39
C GLY A 245 -9.01 -22.42 3.56
N VAL A 246 -9.19 -21.13 3.84
CA VAL A 246 -8.51 -20.00 3.19
C VAL A 246 -7.54 -19.34 4.17
N GLN A 247 -6.39 -18.87 3.69
CA GLN A 247 -5.34 -18.31 4.54
C GLN A 247 -5.53 -16.83 4.79
N TYR A 248 -5.38 -16.41 6.05
CA TYR A 248 -5.47 -15.02 6.48
C TYR A 248 -4.39 -14.69 7.50
N PHE A 249 -3.93 -13.45 7.50
CA PHE A 249 -3.23 -12.92 8.65
C PHE A 249 -4.19 -12.86 9.84
N LEU A 250 -3.80 -13.44 10.97
CA LEU A 250 -4.65 -13.55 12.16
C LEU A 250 -5.17 -12.19 12.65
N PRO A 251 -4.37 -11.12 12.76
CA PRO A 251 -4.92 -9.83 13.18
C PRO A 251 -5.94 -9.26 12.18
N LEU A 252 -5.76 -9.49 10.87
CA LEU A 252 -6.73 -9.07 9.85
C LEU A 252 -8.05 -9.86 9.95
N ALA A 253 -7.97 -11.18 10.12
CA ALA A 253 -9.16 -12.02 10.32
C ALA A 253 -9.90 -11.62 11.60
N ASN A 254 -9.17 -11.41 12.70
CA ASN A 254 -9.75 -10.96 13.96
C ASN A 254 -10.41 -9.58 13.81
N LEU A 255 -9.74 -8.61 13.19
CA LEU A 255 -10.32 -7.28 12.95
C LEU A 255 -11.62 -7.39 12.16
N TRP A 256 -11.62 -8.15 11.07
CA TRP A 256 -12.81 -8.38 10.26
C TRP A 256 -13.96 -8.96 11.08
N THR A 257 -13.72 -10.07 11.79
CA THR A 257 -14.75 -10.78 12.57
C THR A 257 -15.35 -9.95 13.70
N ASN A 258 -14.57 -9.05 14.29
CA ASN A 258 -15.00 -8.28 15.47
C ASN A 258 -15.59 -6.91 15.12
N LEU A 259 -15.13 -6.27 14.05
CA LEU A 259 -15.49 -4.88 13.75
C LEU A 259 -16.32 -4.71 12.47
N ILE A 260 -16.30 -5.68 11.56
CA ILE A 260 -16.90 -5.53 10.24
C ILE A 260 -18.04 -6.53 10.05
N SER A 261 -17.74 -7.83 10.11
CA SER A 261 -18.73 -8.88 9.89
C SER A 261 -18.27 -10.20 10.50
N TYR A 262 -19.19 -10.92 11.14
CA TYR A 262 -18.95 -12.27 11.63
C TYR A 262 -18.62 -13.25 10.49
N ASP A 263 -19.26 -13.10 9.34
CA ASP A 263 -19.04 -13.93 8.17
C ASP A 263 -17.79 -13.49 7.41
N PRO A 264 -16.99 -14.42 6.84
CA PRO A 264 -15.84 -14.06 6.03
C PRO A 264 -16.24 -13.24 4.81
N PRO A 265 -15.36 -12.33 4.37
CA PRO A 265 -15.63 -11.54 3.18
C PRO A 265 -15.71 -12.47 1.97
N ASN A 266 -16.74 -12.29 1.15
CA ASN A 266 -16.92 -13.06 -0.08
C ASN A 266 -15.98 -12.54 -1.17
N LEU A 267 -14.68 -12.82 -0.99
CA LEU A 267 -13.64 -12.41 -1.92
C LEU A 267 -13.32 -13.52 -2.92
N PRO A 268 -13.13 -13.18 -4.21
CA PRO A 268 -12.78 -14.14 -5.24
C PRO A 268 -11.36 -14.65 -5.04
N ARG A 269 -11.11 -15.91 -5.43
CA ARG A 269 -9.76 -16.47 -5.44
C ARG A 269 -9.05 -16.00 -6.70
N ILE A 270 -8.05 -15.16 -6.51
CA ILE A 270 -7.18 -14.74 -7.61
C ILE A 270 -6.30 -15.94 -7.98
N PRO A 271 -6.28 -16.34 -9.26
CA PRO A 271 -5.43 -17.43 -9.70
C PRO A 271 -3.96 -17.06 -9.47
N ALA A 272 -3.22 -17.93 -8.80
CA ALA A 272 -1.77 -17.87 -8.80
C ALA A 272 -1.30 -18.26 -10.21
N ASN A 273 -0.99 -17.24 -11.02
CA ASN A 273 -0.45 -17.30 -12.37
C ASN A 273 -1.38 -17.80 -13.51
N GLN A 274 -1.62 -16.89 -14.46
CA GLN A 274 -1.53 -17.17 -15.90
C GLN A 274 -0.38 -16.33 -16.47
#